data_AF-A0A1F9MS11-F1
#
_entry.id   AF-A0A1F9MS11-F1
#
_cell.length_a   1.000
_cell.length_b   1.000
_cell.length_c   1.000
_cell.angle_alpha   90.00
_cell.angle_beta   90.00
_cell.angle_gamma   90.00
#
_symmetry.space_group_name_H-M   'P 1'
#
loop_
_entity.id
_entity.type
_entity.pdbx_description
1 polymer ?
#
loop_
_entity_poly.entity_id
_entity_poly.type
_entity_poly.pdbx_seq_one_letter_code
_entity_poly.pdbx_strand_id
1 'polypeptide(L)'
;MQAKLTLSIDRELIEQAKEFSRRQQKSLSKMVENYLRQATTTFSREESLTPLVKELSGLIKPDEADRRKNEYAEYLVEKYR
;
A
#
# COMPACT_ATOMS: atom_id res chain seq x y z
N MET A 1 -9.09 26.20 -3.96
CA MET A 1 -8.42 27.14 -3.04
C MET A 1 -7.53 26.37 -2.08
N GLN A 2 -6.40 26.93 -1.65
CA GLN A 2 -5.53 26.32 -0.63
C GLN A 2 -5.69 27.06 0.70
N ALA A 3 -5.83 26.33 1.79
CA ALA A 3 -5.90 26.86 3.16
C ALA A 3 -4.81 26.19 4.02
N LYS A 4 -4.33 26.90 5.05
CA LYS A 4 -3.38 26.36 6.02
C LYS A 4 -4.14 25.87 7.26
N LEU A 5 -3.89 24.63 7.65
CA LEU A 5 -4.40 24.03 8.88
C LEU A 5 -3.24 23.96 9.88
N THR A 6 -3.39 24.62 11.03
CA THR A 6 -2.42 24.56 12.14
C THR A 6 -2.97 23.62 13.20
N LEU A 7 -2.17 22.63 13.62
CA LEU A 7 -2.56 21.63 14.60
C LEU A 7 -1.63 21.71 15.82
N SER A 8 -2.21 21.59 17.02
CA SER A 8 -1.44 21.38 18.25
C SER A 8 -1.19 19.89 18.42
N ILE A 9 0.07 19.48 18.30
CA ILE A 9 0.51 18.07 18.39
C ILE A 9 1.77 18.03 19.26
N ASP A 10 1.97 16.91 19.94
CA ASP A 10 3.19 16.65 20.71
C ASP A 10 4.46 16.85 19.87
N ARG A 11 5.47 17.50 20.44
CA ARG A 11 6.72 17.84 19.76
C ARG A 11 7.52 16.61 19.34
N GLU A 12 7.57 15.58 20.17
CA GLU A 12 8.29 14.35 19.86
C GLU A 12 7.64 13.63 18.67
N LEU A 13 6.31 13.60 18.66
CA LEU A 13 5.55 13.03 17.55
C LEU A 13 5.77 13.80 16.24
N ILE A 14 5.87 15.15 16.29
CA ILE A 14 6.19 15.97 15.12
C ILE A 14 7.55 15.58 14.53
N GLU A 15 8.57 15.38 15.37
CA GLU A 15 9.91 15.02 14.89
C GLU A 15 9.96 13.61 14.30
N GLN A 16 9.31 12.63 14.95
CA GLN A 16 9.15 11.28 14.40
C GLN A 16 8.42 11.30 13.06
N ALA A 17 7.36 12.08 12.93
CA ALA A 17 6.58 12.21 11.70
C ALA A 17 7.42 12.86 10.57
N LYS A 18 8.23 13.87 10.89
CA LYS A 18 9.16 14.47 9.92
C LYS A 18 10.21 13.46 9.46
N GLU A 19 10.78 12.67 10.37
CA GLU A 19 11.75 11.64 10.00
C GLU A 19 11.15 10.60 9.07
N PHE A 20 9.96 10.09 9.41
CA PHE A 20 9.20 9.19 8.56
C PHE A 20 8.93 9.80 7.17
N SER A 21 8.52 11.07 7.11
CA SER A 21 8.26 11.79 5.86
C SER A 21 9.46 11.83 4.93
N ARG A 22 10.66 12.05 5.49
CA ARG A 22 11.92 12.08 4.75
C ARG A 22 12.25 10.71 4.18
N ARG A 23 12.10 9.64 4.98
CA ARG A 23 12.30 8.25 4.52
C ARG A 23 11.38 7.89 3.37
N GLN A 24 10.13 8.36 3.40
CA GLN A 24 9.13 8.13 2.35
C GLN A 24 9.22 9.10 1.16
N GLN A 25 10.20 10.01 1.15
CA GLN A 25 10.38 11.06 0.12
C GLN A 25 9.09 11.87 -0.14
N LYS A 26 8.28 12.10 0.90
CA LYS A 26 7.02 12.87 0.82
C LYS A 26 6.98 13.91 1.92
N SER A 27 6.45 15.09 1.64
CA SER A 27 6.29 16.11 2.68
C SER A 27 5.25 15.68 3.71
N LEU A 28 5.47 16.04 4.98
CA LEU A 28 4.50 15.77 6.06
C LEU A 28 3.12 16.36 5.75
N SER A 29 3.07 17.59 5.22
CA SER A 29 1.82 18.22 4.80
C SER A 29 1.10 17.40 3.73
N LYS A 30 1.82 16.81 2.76
CA LYS A 30 1.21 15.98 1.72
C LYS A 30 0.67 14.67 2.29
N MET A 31 1.36 14.07 3.25
CA MET A 31 0.87 12.86 3.93
C MET A 31 -0.42 13.14 4.71
N VAL A 32 -0.47 14.23 5.47
CA VAL A 32 -1.68 14.63 6.22
C VAL A 32 -2.82 14.98 5.27
N GLU A 33 -2.55 15.73 4.19
CA GLU A 33 -3.57 16.03 3.16
C GLU A 33 -4.16 14.75 2.57
N ASN A 34 -3.32 13.78 2.21
CA ASN A 34 -3.77 12.51 1.66
C ASN A 34 -4.60 11.70 2.66
N TYR A 35 -4.20 11.68 3.94
CA TYR A 35 -4.96 11.03 4.99
C TYR A 35 -6.34 11.66 5.16
N LEU A 36 -6.41 13.00 5.26
CA LEU A 36 -7.67 13.71 5.37
C LEU A 36 -8.58 13.45 4.16
N ARG A 37 -8.02 13.45 2.94
CA ARG A 37 -8.77 13.08 1.73
C ARG A 37 -9.39 11.68 1.86
N GLN A 38 -8.62 10.68 2.28
CA GLN A 38 -9.12 9.32 2.46
C GLN A 38 -10.19 9.26 3.55
N ALA A 39 -9.98 9.93 4.68
CA ALA A 39 -10.91 9.94 5.80
C ALA A 39 -12.24 10.64 5.48
N THR A 40 -12.22 11.67 4.62
CA THR A 40 -13.42 12.41 4.21
C THR A 40 -14.07 11.85 2.96
N THR A 41 -13.42 10.94 2.24
CA THR A 41 -14.04 10.27 1.09
C THR A 41 -15.06 9.30 1.66
N THR A 42 -16.34 9.65 1.58
CA THR A 42 -17.44 8.71 1.79
C THR A 42 -17.29 7.60 0.77
N PHE A 43 -16.76 6.47 1.21
CA PHE A 43 -16.80 5.24 0.44
C PHE A 43 -18.26 4.91 0.17
N SER A 44 -18.74 5.17 -1.05
CA SER A 44 -19.70 4.23 -1.64
C SER A 44 -19.05 2.88 -1.49
N ARG A 45 -19.72 1.97 -0.78
CA ARG A 45 -19.27 0.66 -0.35
C ARG A 45 -19.04 -0.28 -1.55
N GLU A 46 -18.19 0.13 -2.47
CA GLU A 46 -17.52 -0.77 -3.38
C GLU A 46 -16.14 -0.94 -2.78
N GLU A 47 -15.87 -2.14 -2.28
CA GLU A 47 -14.55 -2.62 -1.90
C GLU A 47 -13.66 -2.61 -3.16
N SER A 48 -13.31 -1.41 -3.63
CA SER A 48 -12.39 -1.24 -4.73
C SER A 48 -11.02 -1.60 -4.20
N LEU A 49 -10.48 -2.71 -4.73
CA LEU A 49 -9.11 -3.11 -4.48
C LEU A 49 -8.21 -1.88 -4.66
N THR A 50 -7.30 -1.65 -3.70
CA THR A 50 -6.32 -0.56 -3.83
C THR A 50 -5.59 -0.68 -5.17
N PRO A 51 -5.15 0.41 -5.82
CA PRO A 51 -4.56 0.36 -7.16
C PRO A 51 -3.46 -0.70 -7.30
N LEU A 52 -2.58 -0.80 -6.30
CA LEU A 52 -1.54 -1.81 -6.25
C LEU A 52 -2.10 -3.23 -6.17
N VAL A 53 -3.08 -3.47 -5.28
CA VAL A 53 -3.72 -4.79 -5.18
C VAL A 53 -4.46 -5.13 -6.46
N LYS A 54 -5.09 -4.17 -7.14
CA LYS A 54 -5.74 -4.37 -8.43
C LYS A 54 -4.73 -4.69 -9.54
N GLU A 55 -3.57 -4.05 -9.56
CA GLU A 55 -2.49 -4.36 -10.51
C GLU A 55 -1.90 -5.75 -10.28
N LEU A 56 -1.79 -6.18 -9.02
CA LEU A 56 -1.29 -7.51 -8.66
C LEU A 56 -2.35 -8.61 -8.84
N SER A 57 -3.62 -8.29 -8.59
CA SER A 57 -4.74 -9.22 -8.68
C SER A 57 -5.06 -9.50 -10.15
N GLY A 58 -4.98 -10.75 -10.56
CA GLY A 58 -5.21 -11.17 -11.94
C GLY A 58 -3.95 -11.33 -12.79
N LEU A 59 -2.75 -11.04 -12.26
CA LEU A 59 -1.48 -11.36 -12.93
C LEU A 59 -1.24 -12.87 -13.05
N ILE A 60 -1.69 -13.63 -12.06
CA ILE A 60 -1.62 -15.09 -12.06
C ILE A 60 -3.05 -15.60 -12.11
N LYS A 61 -3.40 -16.30 -13.18
CA LYS A 61 -4.71 -16.94 -13.28
C LYS A 61 -4.73 -18.21 -12.40
N PRO A 62 -5.90 -18.59 -11.85
CA PRO A 62 -5.99 -19.74 -10.94
C PRO A 62 -5.49 -21.05 -11.57
N ASP A 63 -5.80 -21.28 -12.84
CA ASP A 63 -5.36 -22.44 -13.63
C ASP A 63 -3.83 -22.46 -13.85
N GLU A 64 -3.21 -21.30 -14.09
CA GLU A 64 -1.75 -21.18 -14.16
C GLU A 64 -1.08 -21.42 -12.81
N ALA A 65 -1.71 -21.00 -11.70
CA ALA A 65 -1.16 -21.20 -10.36
C ALA A 65 -1.04 -22.68 -10.01
N ASP A 66 -2.09 -23.47 -10.29
CA ASP A 66 -2.10 -24.91 -10.02
C ASP A 66 -1.08 -25.65 -10.89
N ARG A 67 -0.96 -25.28 -12.18
CA ARG A 67 0.04 -25.84 -13.07
C ARG A 67 1.47 -25.53 -12.60
N ARG A 68 1.77 -24.27 -12.27
CA ARG A 68 3.08 -23.86 -11.76
C ARG A 68 3.45 -24.55 -10.45
N LYS A 69 2.46 -24.82 -9.59
CA LYS A 69 2.67 -25.57 -8.35
C LYS A 69 3.15 -27.00 -8.62
N ASN A 70 2.57 -27.68 -9.60
CA ASN A 70 2.97 -29.03 -9.99
C ASN A 70 4.35 -29.03 -10.64
N GLU A 71 4.61 -28.11 -11.57
CA GLU A 71 5.94 -27.94 -12.19
C GLU A 71 7.03 -27.65 -11.13
N TYR A 72 6.72 -26.84 -10.12
CA TYR A 72 7.64 -26.57 -9.02
C TYR A 72 7.87 -27.80 -8.13
N ALA A 73 6.83 -28.61 -7.88
CA ALA A 73 6.97 -29.86 -7.13
C ALA A 73 7.85 -30.86 -7.88
N GLU A 74 7.68 -31.02 -9.19
CA GLU A 74 8.53 -31.87 -10.04
C GLU A 74 9.98 -31.40 -10.04
N TYR A 75 10.22 -30.09 -10.20
CA TYR A 75 11.55 -29.50 -10.10
C TYR A 75 12.23 -29.80 -8.75
N LEU A 76 11.50 -29.71 -7.64
CA LEU A 76 12.04 -30.03 -6.32
C LEU A 76 12.38 -31.52 -6.18
N VAL A 77 11.53 -32.41 -6.71
CA VAL A 77 11.81 -33.86 -6.73
C VAL A 77 13.08 -34.17 -7.53
N GLU A 78 13.28 -33.51 -8.67
CA GLU A 78 14.47 -33.69 -9.51
C GLU A 78 15.73 -33.10 -8.87
N LYS A 79 15.62 -31.92 -8.24
CA LYS A 79 16.74 -31.22 -7.61
C LYS A 79 17.32 -31.96 -6.39
N TYR A 80 16.47 -32.62 -5.62
CA TYR A 80 16.84 -33.32 -4.38
C TYR A 80 16.88 -34.85 -4.54
N ARG A 81 16.90 -35.34 -5.78
CA ARG A 81 17.29 -36.71 -6.12
C ARG A 81 18.80 -36.86 -6.06
#